data_AF-A0A134C8M9-F1
#
_entry.id   AF-A0A134C8M9-F1
#
_cell.length_a   1.000
_cell.length_b   1.000
_cell.length_c   1.000
_cell.angle_alpha   90.00
_cell.angle_beta   90.00
_cell.angle_gamma   90.00
#
_symmetry.space_group_name_H-M   'P 1'
#
loop_
_entity.id
_entity.type
_entity.pdbx_description
1 polymer ?
#
loop_
_entity_poly.entity_id
_entity_poly.type
_entity_poly.pdbx_seq_one_letter_code
_entity_poly.pdbx_strand_id
1 'polypeptide(L)'
;MAFIKKYSIVFILLAAGVLCLLLKMVDDTKTATVKNNIQSIPQKAVYHIGILKEGNNLSQNRMEEGVRAILEAKGYKDKENVRYEVISSDGDSKNLGNLAQQLVKRKKDMIIALGTDASKAAARATKTIPIVAIGVYQFKTDEEWKDCFNVTGISDSPAILNQLRIASRIFPIKTLGIIYNNQDEESLMQLKLLRNEVSKKGIHLYEIAWNDGQDVEQQAIKFKGHADAVYIPYDEKVIHSFQPLIETLSQNKIPVISESVDLVREGAVFSVSSEYYRMGYDGGVIAYELLGTGKKPYEISINQESDPDIVVNMRVLKLLNKQLPTDIWQRARKLYLYEGLPPRP
;
A
#
# COMPACT_ATOMS: atom_id res chain seq x y z
N MET A 1 -35.17 2.24 -50.07
CA MET A 1 -35.15 1.95 -48.61
C MET A 1 -33.75 1.87 -47.99
N ALA A 2 -32.72 1.34 -48.67
CA ALA A 2 -31.36 1.25 -48.09
C ALA A 2 -30.64 2.60 -47.87
N PHE A 3 -30.91 3.60 -48.71
CA PHE A 3 -30.27 4.92 -48.64
C PHE A 3 -30.68 5.70 -47.37
N ILE A 4 -31.97 5.70 -47.01
CA ILE A 4 -32.51 6.40 -45.84
C ILE A 4 -31.98 5.80 -44.52
N LYS A 5 -31.80 4.47 -44.45
CA LYS A 5 -31.20 3.79 -43.29
C LYS A 5 -29.75 4.20 -43.05
N LYS A 6 -28.95 4.44 -44.10
CA LYS A 6 -27.52 4.80 -43.98
C LYS A 6 -27.34 6.20 -43.39
N TYR A 7 -28.15 7.18 -43.81
CA TYR A 7 -28.12 8.53 -43.24
C TYR A 7 -28.66 8.57 -41.80
N SER A 8 -29.67 7.76 -41.48
CA SER A 8 -30.20 7.65 -40.11
C SER A 8 -29.15 7.13 -39.12
N ILE A 9 -28.33 6.14 -39.50
CA ILE A 9 -27.25 5.62 -38.65
C ILE A 9 -26.16 6.67 -38.42
N VAL A 10 -25.77 7.42 -39.46
CA VAL A 10 -24.76 8.49 -39.35
C VAL A 10 -25.25 9.62 -38.44
N PHE A 11 -26.53 9.99 -38.53
CA PHE A 11 -27.14 11.01 -37.67
C PHE A 11 -27.20 10.59 -36.20
N ILE A 12 -27.53 9.31 -35.93
CA ILE A 12 -27.54 8.75 -34.57
C ILE A 12 -26.12 8.73 -33.97
N LEU A 13 -25.10 8.37 -34.76
CA LEU A 13 -23.71 8.38 -34.30
C LEU A 13 -23.19 9.79 -34.02
N LEU A 14 -23.55 10.77 -34.86
CA LEU A 14 -23.23 12.19 -34.61
C LEU A 14 -23.92 12.72 -33.36
N ALA A 15 -25.21 12.42 -33.17
CA ALA A 15 -25.95 12.82 -31.98
C ALA A 15 -25.37 12.19 -30.70
N ALA A 16 -24.98 10.91 -30.74
CA ALA A 16 -24.31 10.23 -29.64
C ALA A 16 -22.93 10.85 -29.34
N GLY A 17 -22.16 11.19 -30.37
CA GLY A 17 -20.86 11.86 -30.23
C GLY A 17 -20.97 13.24 -29.57
N VAL A 18 -21.95 14.05 -30.00
CA VAL A 18 -22.24 15.37 -29.39
C VAL A 18 -22.71 15.22 -27.95
N LEU A 19 -23.57 14.24 -27.65
CA LEU A 19 -24.02 13.97 -26.28
C LEU A 19 -22.86 13.56 -25.36
N CYS A 20 -21.95 12.69 -25.82
CA CYS A 20 -20.75 12.31 -25.07
C CYS A 20 -19.82 13.51 -24.79
N LEU A 21 -19.64 14.40 -25.77
CA LEU A 21 -18.85 15.62 -25.59
C LEU A 21 -19.50 16.57 -24.58
N LEU A 22 -20.81 16.77 -24.66
CA LEU A 22 -21.56 17.60 -23.72
C LEU A 22 -21.50 17.04 -22.28
N LEU A 23 -21.66 15.72 -22.11
CA LEU A 23 -21.51 15.07 -20.81
C LEU A 23 -20.10 15.25 -20.25
N LYS A 24 -19.06 15.12 -21.08
CA LYS A 24 -17.67 15.34 -20.68
C LYS A 24 -17.42 16.80 -20.27
N MET A 25 -17.97 17.78 -20.99
CA MET A 25 -17.84 19.20 -20.63
C MET A 25 -18.53 19.52 -19.30
N VAL A 26 -19.69 18.91 -19.02
CA VAL A 26 -20.38 19.04 -17.72
C VAL A 26 -19.54 18.43 -16.60
N ASP A 27 -18.89 17.30 -16.84
CA ASP A 27 -18.02 16.64 -15.86
C ASP A 27 -16.74 17.46 -15.58
N ASP A 28 -16.13 18.02 -16.64
CA ASP A 28 -14.95 18.88 -16.54
C ASP A 28 -15.27 20.18 -15.78
N THR A 29 -16.44 20.79 -16.01
CA THR A 29 -16.87 21.99 -15.27
C THR A 29 -17.18 21.69 -13.81
N LYS A 30 -17.83 20.56 -13.50
CA LYS A 30 -18.02 20.10 -12.12
C LYS A 30 -16.68 19.88 -11.42
N THR A 31 -15.76 19.18 -12.07
CA THR A 31 -14.41 18.92 -11.55
C THR A 31 -13.64 20.20 -11.27
N ALA A 32 -13.66 21.17 -12.20
CA ALA A 32 -13.02 22.46 -12.01
C ALA A 32 -13.63 23.23 -10.83
N THR A 33 -14.95 23.19 -10.67
CA THR A 33 -15.65 23.83 -9.55
C THR A 33 -15.26 23.22 -8.21
N VAL A 34 -15.18 21.88 -8.11
CA VAL A 34 -14.74 21.20 -6.88
C VAL A 34 -13.28 21.54 -6.56
N LYS A 35 -12.37 21.52 -7.55
CA LYS A 35 -10.96 21.87 -7.37
C LYS A 35 -10.74 23.33 -6.91
N ASN A 36 -11.59 24.25 -7.35
CA ASN A 36 -11.53 25.64 -6.93
C ASN A 36 -11.88 25.84 -5.45
N ASN A 37 -12.73 24.98 -4.88
CA ASN A 37 -13.16 25.07 -3.48
C ASN A 37 -12.14 24.49 -2.48
N ILE A 38 -11.10 23.82 -2.97
CA ILE A 38 -10.05 23.25 -2.13
C ILE A 38 -9.14 24.35 -1.64
N GLN A 39 -8.96 24.40 -0.31
CA GLN A 39 -8.12 25.38 0.35
C GLN A 39 -6.65 25.03 0.12
N SER A 40 -5.86 25.97 -0.40
CA SER A 40 -4.41 25.93 -0.23
C SER A 40 -4.09 26.29 1.21
N ILE A 41 -2.99 25.77 1.76
CA ILE A 41 -2.55 26.16 3.10
C ILE A 41 -1.71 27.44 2.98
N PRO A 42 -2.20 28.60 3.46
CA PRO A 42 -1.44 29.85 3.38
C PRO A 42 -0.26 29.82 4.34
N GLN A 43 0.70 30.72 4.15
CA GLN A 43 1.79 30.89 5.10
C GLN A 43 1.25 31.39 6.45
N LYS A 44 1.63 30.74 7.54
CA LYS A 44 1.20 31.07 8.90
C LYS A 44 2.36 30.99 9.89
N ALA A 45 2.27 31.75 10.98
CA ALA A 45 3.20 31.64 12.10
C ALA A 45 3.02 30.32 12.88
N VAL A 46 1.78 29.84 12.99
CA VAL A 46 1.44 28.57 13.63
C VAL A 46 0.45 27.81 12.75
N TYR A 47 0.76 26.55 12.45
CA TYR A 47 -0.12 25.64 11.72
C TYR A 47 -0.85 24.69 12.68
N HIS A 48 -2.13 24.44 12.44
CA HIS A 48 -2.94 23.50 13.21
C HIS A 48 -3.19 22.23 12.40
N ILE A 49 -2.47 21.17 12.73
CA ILE A 49 -2.53 19.88 12.02
C ILE A 49 -3.35 18.90 12.86
N GLY A 50 -4.40 18.33 12.28
CA GLY A 50 -5.11 17.19 12.87
C GLY A 50 -4.48 15.89 12.42
N ILE A 51 -4.20 14.96 13.33
CA ILE A 51 -3.78 13.60 13.02
C ILE A 51 -4.93 12.67 13.41
N LEU A 52 -5.59 12.05 12.42
CA LEU A 52 -6.67 11.09 12.63
C LEU A 52 -6.13 9.67 12.43
N LYS A 53 -6.15 8.86 13.47
CA LYS A 53 -5.64 7.48 13.46
C LYS A 53 -6.78 6.49 13.42
N GLU A 54 -6.67 5.51 12.55
CA GLU A 54 -7.63 4.41 12.47
C GLU A 54 -7.66 3.58 13.76
N GLY A 55 -6.55 3.51 14.49
CA GLY A 55 -6.46 2.92 15.82
C GLY A 55 -5.13 3.28 16.50
N ASN A 56 -4.91 2.76 17.70
CA ASN A 56 -3.72 3.04 18.50
C ASN A 56 -2.80 1.81 18.59
N ASN A 57 -2.39 1.28 17.43
CA ASN A 57 -1.48 0.15 17.32
C ASN A 57 -0.07 0.59 16.88
N LEU A 58 0.89 -0.35 16.88
CA LEU A 58 2.28 -0.06 16.56
C LEU A 58 2.45 0.58 15.16
N SER A 59 1.80 0.05 14.13
CA SER A 59 1.90 0.57 12.76
C SER A 59 1.42 2.02 12.67
N GLN A 60 0.29 2.33 13.30
CA GLN A 60 -0.27 3.69 13.36
C GLN A 60 0.64 4.66 14.12
N ASN A 61 1.25 4.20 15.21
CA ASN A 61 2.21 5.00 15.98
C ASN A 61 3.49 5.27 15.19
N ARG A 62 4.02 4.27 14.49
CA ARG A 62 5.22 4.40 13.65
C ARG A 62 4.99 5.40 12.51
N MET A 63 3.84 5.34 11.83
CA MET A 63 3.47 6.33 10.82
C MET A 63 3.41 7.75 11.40
N GLU A 64 2.81 7.93 12.58
CA GLU A 64 2.77 9.22 13.26
C GLU A 64 4.17 9.75 13.60
N GLU A 65 5.04 8.90 14.15
CA GLU A 65 6.44 9.23 14.45
C GLU A 65 7.20 9.69 13.20
N GLY A 66 7.04 8.96 12.10
CA GLY A 66 7.66 9.30 10.82
C GLY A 66 7.23 10.67 10.29
N VAL A 67 5.92 10.94 10.30
CA VAL A 67 5.34 12.25 9.91
C VAL A 67 5.95 13.38 10.73
N ARG A 68 5.99 13.22 12.06
CA ARG A 68 6.51 14.25 12.97
C ARG A 68 8.00 14.48 12.75
N ALA A 69 8.78 13.42 12.56
CA ALA A 69 10.22 13.50 12.40
C ALA A 69 10.63 14.31 11.16
N ILE A 70 10.00 14.07 9.99
CA ILE A 70 10.31 14.87 8.79
C ILE A 70 9.85 16.33 8.94
N LEU A 71 8.67 16.57 9.52
CA LEU A 71 8.16 17.94 9.71
C LEU A 71 9.10 18.71 10.65
N GLU A 72 9.53 18.10 11.75
CA GLU A 72 10.52 18.68 12.66
C GLU A 72 11.86 18.94 11.94
N ALA A 73 12.37 17.98 11.17
CA ALA A 73 13.58 18.14 10.37
C ALA A 73 13.48 19.26 9.32
N LYS A 74 12.26 19.61 8.88
CA LYS A 74 11.96 20.75 8.01
C LYS A 74 11.67 22.05 8.76
N GLY A 75 11.82 22.05 10.09
CA GLY A 75 11.67 23.23 10.94
C GLY A 75 10.26 23.44 11.53
N TYR A 76 9.36 22.47 11.36
CA TYR A 76 7.99 22.51 11.90
C TYR A 76 7.93 21.79 13.25
N LYS A 77 8.17 22.54 14.32
CA LYS A 77 8.30 22.04 15.69
C LYS A 77 6.98 22.15 16.45
N ASP A 78 6.63 21.07 17.15
CA ASP A 78 5.43 21.05 17.99
C ASP A 78 5.54 22.11 19.09
N LYS A 79 4.41 22.75 19.40
CA LYS A 79 4.28 23.83 20.40
C LYS A 79 5.07 25.11 20.10
N GLU A 80 5.85 25.16 19.03
CA GLU A 80 6.44 26.38 18.49
C GLU A 80 5.58 26.91 17.33
N ASN A 81 5.79 26.40 16.11
CA ASN A 81 5.13 26.82 14.88
C ASN A 81 4.16 25.77 14.31
N VAL A 82 3.98 24.64 15.00
CA VAL A 82 2.90 23.68 14.74
C VAL A 82 2.16 23.34 16.02
N ARG A 83 0.87 23.02 15.91
CA ARG A 83 0.05 22.41 16.96
C ARG A 83 -0.60 21.16 16.39
N TYR A 84 -0.14 20.01 16.86
CA TYR A 84 -0.75 18.73 16.53
C TYR A 84 -1.95 18.45 17.44
N GLU A 85 -3.03 17.97 16.86
CA GLU A 85 -4.13 17.37 17.59
C GLU A 85 -4.32 15.94 17.11
N VAL A 86 -3.95 14.98 17.95
CA VAL A 86 -4.02 13.56 17.63
C VAL A 86 -5.32 13.02 18.17
N ILE A 87 -6.09 12.35 17.31
CA ILE A 87 -7.33 11.67 17.65
C ILE A 87 -7.26 10.27 17.07
N SER A 88 -7.57 9.27 17.89
CA SER A 88 -7.61 7.86 17.51
C SER A 88 -9.03 7.32 17.69
N SER A 89 -9.42 6.34 16.88
CA SER A 89 -10.67 5.60 17.11
C SER A 89 -10.56 4.62 18.29
N ASP A 90 -9.33 4.29 18.70
CA ASP A 90 -9.00 3.27 19.69
C ASP A 90 -9.68 1.90 19.41
N GLY A 91 -9.87 1.60 18.12
CA GLY A 91 -10.49 0.37 17.62
C GLY A 91 -12.00 0.49 17.34
N ASP A 92 -12.65 1.60 17.69
CA ASP A 92 -14.05 1.87 17.35
C ASP A 92 -14.16 2.58 15.99
N SER A 93 -14.03 1.81 14.91
CA SER A 93 -14.10 2.31 13.54
C SER A 93 -15.40 3.07 13.23
N LYS A 94 -16.50 2.77 13.92
CA LYS A 94 -17.78 3.48 13.76
C LYS A 94 -17.71 4.94 14.19
N ASN A 95 -16.78 5.28 15.08
CA ASN A 95 -16.61 6.64 15.58
C ASN A 95 -15.74 7.52 14.67
N LEU A 96 -14.99 6.95 13.72
CA LEU A 96 -14.05 7.70 12.87
C LEU A 96 -14.69 8.89 12.14
N GLY A 97 -15.94 8.75 11.68
CA GLY A 97 -16.68 9.84 11.05
C GLY A 97 -16.88 11.04 11.98
N ASN A 98 -17.23 10.80 13.24
CA ASN A 98 -17.40 11.87 14.23
C ASN A 98 -16.08 12.53 14.58
N LEU A 99 -15.01 11.73 14.73
CA LEU A 99 -13.66 12.22 15.03
C LEU A 99 -13.12 13.09 13.89
N ALA A 100 -13.32 12.67 12.63
CA ALA A 100 -13.01 13.48 11.46
C ALA A 100 -13.80 14.81 11.45
N GLN A 101 -15.10 14.77 11.75
CA GLN A 101 -15.93 15.97 11.85
C GLN A 101 -15.48 16.92 12.96
N GLN A 102 -14.92 16.41 14.06
CA GLN A 102 -14.36 17.27 15.10
C GLN A 102 -13.15 18.07 14.58
N LEU A 103 -12.24 17.43 13.84
CA LEU A 103 -11.09 18.12 13.22
C LEU A 103 -11.56 19.19 12.23
N VAL A 104 -12.58 18.90 11.42
CA VAL A 104 -13.19 19.88 10.50
C VAL A 104 -13.79 21.06 11.25
N LYS A 105 -14.60 20.81 12.29
CA LYS A 105 -15.22 21.85 13.12
C LYS A 105 -14.18 22.72 13.84
N ARG A 106 -13.06 22.12 14.24
CA ARG A 106 -11.90 22.80 14.84
C ARG A 106 -11.02 23.52 13.80
N LYS A 107 -11.43 23.54 12.52
CA LYS A 107 -10.81 24.28 11.42
C LYS A 107 -9.31 24.01 11.29
N LYS A 108 -8.93 22.72 11.30
CA LYS A 108 -7.54 22.33 11.01
C LYS A 108 -7.11 22.84 9.64
N ASP A 109 -5.86 23.25 9.55
CA ASP A 109 -5.23 23.68 8.29
C ASP A 109 -5.00 22.49 7.36
N MET A 110 -4.80 21.31 7.95
CA MET A 110 -4.58 20.05 7.27
C MET A 110 -5.00 18.90 8.18
N ILE A 111 -5.48 17.81 7.58
CA ILE A 111 -5.71 16.55 8.26
C ILE A 111 -4.71 15.53 7.71
N ILE A 112 -3.94 14.91 8.58
CA ILE A 112 -3.14 13.74 8.26
C ILE A 112 -3.93 12.53 8.76
N ALA A 113 -4.36 11.67 7.84
CA ALA A 113 -5.17 10.50 8.16
C ALA A 113 -4.32 9.24 8.01
N LEU A 114 -4.23 8.44 9.07
CA LEU A 114 -3.40 7.24 9.13
C LEU A 114 -4.30 6.00 9.12
N GLY A 115 -4.18 5.18 8.07
CA GLY A 115 -5.06 4.05 7.78
C GLY A 115 -6.15 4.36 6.76
N THR A 116 -6.72 3.30 6.17
CA THR A 116 -7.72 3.38 5.10
C THR A 116 -9.03 3.96 5.61
N ASP A 117 -9.55 3.49 6.74
CA ASP A 117 -10.86 3.93 7.27
C ASP A 117 -10.78 5.35 7.82
N ALA A 118 -9.68 5.72 8.46
CA ALA A 118 -9.43 7.10 8.88
C ALA A 118 -9.40 8.05 7.68
N SER A 119 -8.74 7.63 6.60
CA SER A 119 -8.64 8.42 5.36
C SER A 119 -10.01 8.58 4.69
N LYS A 120 -10.80 7.51 4.60
CA LYS A 120 -12.17 7.56 4.08
C LYS A 120 -13.06 8.45 4.94
N ALA A 121 -12.96 8.35 6.27
CA ALA A 121 -13.70 9.20 7.20
C ALA A 121 -13.34 10.68 7.03
N ALA A 122 -12.05 11.02 6.93
CA ALA A 122 -11.60 12.39 6.67
C ALA A 122 -12.11 12.90 5.31
N ALA A 123 -11.97 12.11 4.25
CA ALA A 123 -12.41 12.47 2.90
C ALA A 123 -13.93 12.65 2.77
N ARG A 124 -14.72 11.93 3.57
CA ARG A 124 -16.18 12.12 3.67
C ARG A 124 -16.53 13.34 4.52
N ALA A 125 -15.75 13.65 5.55
CA ALA A 125 -16.02 14.76 6.46
C ALA A 125 -15.77 16.15 5.83
N THR A 126 -14.85 16.24 4.88
CA THR A 126 -14.53 17.50 4.20
C THR A 126 -14.06 17.29 2.77
N LYS A 127 -14.47 18.23 1.89
CA LYS A 127 -14.03 18.32 0.50
C LYS A 127 -13.11 19.52 0.25
N THR A 128 -12.75 20.26 1.29
CA THR A 128 -12.05 21.55 1.17
C THR A 128 -10.73 21.60 1.93
N ILE A 129 -10.65 21.02 3.12
CA ILE A 129 -9.42 20.97 3.92
C ILE A 129 -8.46 19.95 3.26
N PRO A 130 -7.18 20.30 3.06
CA PRO A 130 -6.17 19.36 2.58
C PRO A 130 -6.03 18.14 3.48
N ILE A 131 -6.01 16.96 2.86
CA ILE A 131 -5.84 15.66 3.52
C ILE A 131 -4.60 14.98 2.95
N VAL A 132 -3.70 14.58 3.84
CA VAL A 132 -2.60 13.65 3.54
C VAL A 132 -2.96 12.30 4.16
N ALA A 133 -3.36 11.37 3.30
CA ALA A 133 -3.76 10.03 3.68
C ALA A 133 -2.56 9.07 3.56
N ILE A 134 -2.25 8.32 4.62
CA ILE A 134 -1.06 7.48 4.72
C ILE A 134 -1.52 6.09 5.14
N GLY A 135 -0.98 5.05 4.50
CA GLY A 135 -1.38 3.69 4.83
C GLY A 135 -2.68 3.26 4.16
N VAL A 136 -2.95 3.75 2.93
CA VAL A 136 -4.24 3.52 2.27
C VAL A 136 -4.18 2.37 1.26
N TYR A 137 -5.04 1.38 1.46
CA TYR A 137 -5.24 0.29 0.53
C TYR A 137 -6.01 0.75 -0.72
N GLN A 138 -5.63 0.21 -1.89
CA GLN A 138 -6.30 0.47 -3.16
C GLN A 138 -6.49 1.96 -3.49
N PHE A 139 -5.59 2.82 -3.01
CA PHE A 139 -5.77 4.27 -3.02
C PHE A 139 -5.93 4.86 -4.45
N LYS A 140 -5.37 4.18 -5.46
CA LYS A 140 -5.47 4.57 -6.87
C LYS A 140 -6.59 3.88 -7.65
N THR A 141 -7.20 2.83 -7.08
CA THR A 141 -8.09 1.92 -7.82
C THR A 141 -9.49 1.85 -7.25
N ASP A 142 -9.69 2.14 -5.97
CA ASP A 142 -11.02 2.25 -5.37
C ASP A 142 -11.71 3.53 -5.88
N GLU A 143 -12.91 3.36 -6.45
CA GLU A 143 -13.69 4.46 -7.05
C GLU A 143 -14.07 5.53 -6.03
N GLU A 144 -14.08 5.21 -4.73
CA GLU A 144 -14.37 6.17 -3.67
C GLU A 144 -13.37 7.35 -3.64
N TRP A 145 -12.15 7.15 -4.17
CA TRP A 145 -11.12 8.19 -4.23
C TRP A 145 -11.22 9.10 -5.46
N LYS A 146 -12.02 8.74 -6.47
CA LYS A 146 -12.04 9.40 -7.78
C LYS A 146 -12.31 10.91 -7.71
N ASP A 147 -13.23 11.31 -6.82
CA ASP A 147 -13.66 12.71 -6.65
C ASP A 147 -13.09 13.37 -5.37
N CYS A 148 -12.12 12.72 -4.73
CA CYS A 148 -11.49 13.21 -3.50
C CYS A 148 -10.28 14.11 -3.79
N PHE A 149 -10.52 15.22 -4.50
CA PHE A 149 -9.46 16.13 -4.96
C PHE A 149 -8.68 16.85 -3.83
N ASN A 150 -9.24 16.92 -2.62
CA ASN A 150 -8.55 17.43 -1.43
C ASN A 150 -7.71 16.36 -0.72
N VAL A 151 -7.55 15.17 -1.32
CA VAL A 151 -6.82 14.05 -0.75
C VAL A 151 -5.61 13.72 -1.63
N THR A 152 -4.46 13.51 -1.01
CA THR A 152 -3.25 12.94 -1.60
C THR A 152 -2.56 12.05 -0.56
N GLY A 153 -1.43 11.41 -0.88
CA GLY A 153 -0.60 10.75 0.12
C GLY A 153 0.03 9.43 -0.31
N ILE A 154 0.16 8.50 0.64
CA ILE A 154 0.91 7.26 0.50
C ILE A 154 -0.02 6.04 0.58
N SER A 155 -0.01 5.22 -0.46
CA SER A 155 -0.71 3.96 -0.51
C SER A 155 0.11 2.87 0.17
N ASP A 156 -0.55 2.09 1.02
CA ASP A 156 -0.04 0.82 1.52
C ASP A 156 -0.68 -0.29 0.71
N SER A 157 0.09 -0.91 -0.16
CA SER A 157 -0.38 -2.05 -0.94
C SER A 157 0.79 -2.98 -1.14
N PRO A 158 0.58 -4.29 -0.91
CA PRO A 158 1.59 -5.32 -1.11
C PRO A 158 2.37 -5.09 -2.40
N ALA A 159 3.70 -5.01 -2.29
CA ALA A 159 4.58 -4.69 -3.40
C ALA A 159 4.81 -5.92 -4.30
N ILE A 160 3.75 -6.69 -4.58
CA ILE A 160 3.77 -7.97 -5.29
C ILE A 160 4.54 -7.91 -6.60
N LEU A 161 4.34 -6.85 -7.40
CA LEU A 161 5.11 -6.66 -8.63
C LEU A 161 6.62 -6.55 -8.37
N ASN A 162 7.02 -5.84 -7.31
CA ASN A 162 8.43 -5.71 -6.93
C ASN A 162 8.98 -7.03 -6.38
N GLN A 163 8.22 -7.75 -5.56
CA GLN A 163 8.62 -9.06 -5.04
C GLN A 163 8.80 -10.07 -6.18
N LEU A 164 7.83 -10.17 -7.11
CA LEU A 164 7.96 -11.02 -8.29
C LEU A 164 9.16 -10.61 -9.15
N ARG A 165 9.40 -9.31 -9.35
CA ARG A 165 10.54 -8.81 -10.12
C ARG A 165 11.87 -9.19 -9.45
N ILE A 166 11.96 -9.10 -8.12
CA ILE A 166 13.16 -9.52 -7.37
C ILE A 166 13.33 -11.04 -7.47
N ALA A 167 12.26 -11.80 -7.23
CA ALA A 167 12.28 -13.26 -7.28
C ALA A 167 12.76 -13.79 -8.63
N SER A 168 12.18 -13.30 -9.73
CA SER A 168 12.57 -13.70 -11.10
C SER A 168 14.02 -13.37 -11.46
N ARG A 169 14.69 -12.46 -10.73
CA ARG A 169 16.11 -12.15 -10.91
C ARG A 169 17.04 -13.04 -10.09
N ILE A 170 16.52 -13.70 -9.06
CA ILE A 170 17.28 -14.64 -8.22
C ILE A 170 17.13 -16.06 -8.77
N PHE A 171 15.93 -16.45 -9.21
CA PHE A 171 15.63 -17.75 -9.77
C PHE A 171 14.55 -17.68 -10.86
N PRO A 172 14.59 -18.57 -11.88
CA PRO A 172 13.55 -18.63 -12.90
C PRO A 172 12.24 -19.13 -12.27
N ILE A 173 11.11 -18.50 -12.61
CA ILE A 173 9.79 -18.86 -12.10
C ILE A 173 8.86 -18.99 -13.31
N LYS A 174 8.46 -20.23 -13.62
CA LYS A 174 7.39 -20.53 -14.58
C LYS A 174 6.09 -20.83 -13.86
N THR A 175 6.17 -21.53 -12.73
CA THR A 175 5.04 -21.77 -11.84
C THR A 175 5.36 -21.29 -10.44
N LEU A 176 4.54 -20.37 -9.93
CA LEU A 176 4.59 -19.90 -8.55
C LEU A 176 3.52 -20.62 -7.74
N GLY A 177 3.91 -21.25 -6.63
CA GLY A 177 2.99 -21.78 -5.64
C GLY A 177 2.51 -20.68 -4.70
N ILE A 178 1.29 -20.81 -4.17
CA ILE A 178 0.81 -20.01 -3.04
C ILE A 178 0.00 -20.91 -2.11
N ILE A 179 0.24 -20.79 -0.80
CA ILE A 179 -0.64 -21.33 0.24
C ILE A 179 -1.30 -20.15 0.97
N TYR A 180 -2.62 -20.19 1.12
CA TYR A 180 -3.37 -19.05 1.63
C TYR A 180 -4.60 -19.51 2.41
N ASN A 181 -4.97 -18.77 3.46
CA ASN A 181 -6.24 -18.99 4.15
C ASN A 181 -7.41 -18.45 3.33
N ASN A 182 -8.29 -19.33 2.88
CA ASN A 182 -9.47 -18.93 2.11
C ASN A 182 -10.59 -18.31 2.97
N GLN A 183 -10.40 -18.23 4.29
CA GLN A 183 -11.29 -17.55 5.24
C GLN A 183 -10.74 -16.19 5.67
N ASP A 184 -9.54 -15.80 5.24
CA ASP A 184 -8.95 -14.50 5.55
C ASP A 184 -9.07 -13.54 4.36
N GLU A 185 -9.72 -12.40 4.59
CA GLU A 185 -10.00 -11.42 3.54
C GLU A 185 -8.72 -10.77 3.00
N GLU A 186 -7.72 -10.55 3.86
CA GLU A 186 -6.44 -9.95 3.50
C GLU A 186 -5.62 -10.90 2.60
N SER A 187 -5.57 -12.19 2.97
CA SER A 187 -4.97 -13.26 2.18
C SER A 187 -5.64 -13.43 0.81
N LEU A 188 -6.98 -13.38 0.74
CA LEU A 188 -7.72 -13.41 -0.52
C LEU A 188 -7.47 -12.18 -1.41
N MET A 189 -7.32 -11.00 -0.80
CA MET A 189 -6.99 -9.76 -1.51
C MET A 189 -5.59 -9.85 -2.13
N GLN A 190 -4.59 -10.30 -1.37
CA GLN A 190 -3.23 -10.52 -1.87
C GLN A 190 -3.20 -11.57 -2.98
N LEU A 191 -3.94 -12.67 -2.85
CA LEU A 191 -4.07 -13.67 -3.90
C LEU A 191 -4.63 -13.07 -5.20
N LYS A 192 -5.63 -12.18 -5.12
CA LYS A 192 -6.19 -11.49 -6.30
C LYS A 192 -5.15 -10.60 -6.97
N LEU A 193 -4.37 -9.83 -6.19
CA LEU A 193 -3.28 -9.01 -6.71
C LEU A 193 -2.18 -9.88 -7.34
N LEU A 194 -1.81 -10.98 -6.70
CA LEU A 194 -0.82 -11.93 -7.19
C LEU A 194 -1.25 -12.54 -8.52
N ARG A 195 -2.49 -13.05 -8.62
CA ARG A 195 -3.07 -13.57 -9.87
C ARG A 195 -2.96 -12.57 -11.02
N ASN A 196 -3.28 -11.30 -10.77
CA ASN A 196 -3.18 -10.24 -11.78
C ASN A 196 -1.74 -10.03 -12.26
N GLU A 197 -0.78 -9.98 -11.35
CA GLU A 197 0.63 -9.72 -11.70
C GLU A 197 1.34 -10.92 -12.33
N VAL A 198 1.08 -12.14 -11.86
CA VAL A 198 1.63 -13.37 -12.47
C VAL A 198 1.06 -13.61 -13.87
N SER A 199 -0.23 -13.34 -14.08
CA SER A 199 -0.88 -13.43 -15.40
C SER A 199 -0.23 -12.52 -16.44
N LYS A 200 0.04 -11.25 -16.08
CA LYS A 200 0.75 -10.29 -16.96
C LYS A 200 2.16 -10.73 -17.33
N LYS A 201 2.76 -11.62 -16.54
CA LYS A 201 4.13 -12.14 -16.73
C LYS A 201 4.18 -13.53 -17.36
N GLY A 202 3.01 -14.14 -17.64
CA GLY A 202 2.94 -15.52 -18.14
C GLY A 202 3.42 -16.56 -17.11
N ILE A 203 3.35 -16.25 -15.82
CA ILE A 203 3.67 -17.17 -14.73
C ILE A 203 2.39 -17.90 -14.33
N HIS A 204 2.44 -19.23 -14.27
CA HIS A 204 1.34 -20.05 -13.78
C HIS A 204 1.26 -19.96 -12.25
N LEU A 205 0.04 -19.90 -11.70
CA LEU A 205 -0.16 -19.92 -10.26
C LEU A 205 -0.70 -21.30 -9.84
N TYR A 206 0.02 -21.96 -8.93
CA TYR A 206 -0.41 -23.21 -8.31
C TYR A 206 -0.92 -22.92 -6.90
N GLU A 207 -2.23 -22.99 -6.73
CA GLU A 207 -2.90 -22.47 -5.55
C GLU A 207 -3.30 -23.58 -4.59
N ILE A 208 -2.98 -23.41 -3.31
CA ILE A 208 -3.45 -24.26 -2.22
C ILE A 208 -4.21 -23.40 -1.22
N ALA A 209 -5.54 -23.54 -1.20
CA ALA A 209 -6.33 -23.06 -0.09
C ALA A 209 -6.05 -23.94 1.13
N TRP A 210 -5.80 -23.32 2.28
CA TRP A 210 -5.52 -23.99 3.54
C TRP A 210 -6.31 -23.36 4.69
N ASN A 211 -6.51 -24.10 5.77
CA ASN A 211 -6.95 -23.58 7.06
C ASN A 211 -6.28 -24.37 8.19
N ASP A 212 -6.28 -23.83 9.40
CA ASP A 212 -5.63 -24.38 10.60
C ASP A 212 -6.15 -25.76 11.04
N GLY A 213 -7.28 -26.22 10.51
CA GLY A 213 -7.74 -27.59 10.70
C GLY A 213 -7.04 -28.64 9.83
N GLN A 214 -6.23 -28.21 8.85
CA GLN A 214 -5.52 -29.08 7.92
C GLN A 214 -4.03 -29.17 8.27
N ASP A 215 -3.46 -30.35 8.06
CA ASP A 215 -2.02 -30.56 8.17
C ASP A 215 -1.28 -29.73 7.09
N VAL A 216 -0.48 -28.76 7.55
CA VAL A 216 0.26 -27.82 6.72
C VAL A 216 1.44 -28.47 5.98
N GLU A 217 2.06 -29.50 6.55
CA GLU A 217 3.16 -30.24 5.90
C GLU A 217 2.63 -31.03 4.70
N GLN A 218 1.47 -31.68 4.89
CA GLN A 218 0.76 -32.37 3.80
C GLN A 218 0.29 -31.42 2.71
N GLN A 219 0.05 -30.14 3.02
CA GLN A 219 -0.20 -29.13 1.98
C GLN A 219 1.10 -28.71 1.29
N ALA A 220 2.15 -28.44 2.07
CA ALA A 220 3.44 -28.01 1.55
C ALA A 220 4.06 -29.02 0.57
N ILE A 221 3.89 -30.33 0.82
CA ILE A 221 4.45 -31.37 -0.04
C ILE A 221 3.86 -31.36 -1.46
N LYS A 222 2.63 -30.84 -1.64
CA LYS A 222 1.96 -30.77 -2.95
C LYS A 222 2.67 -29.84 -3.92
N PHE A 223 3.43 -28.86 -3.44
CA PHE A 223 4.23 -27.98 -4.29
C PHE A 223 5.38 -28.71 -4.98
N LYS A 224 5.82 -29.85 -4.46
CA LYS A 224 6.90 -30.65 -5.05
C LYS A 224 6.53 -31.07 -6.48
N GLY A 225 7.38 -30.67 -7.43
CA GLY A 225 7.17 -30.94 -8.85
C GLY A 225 6.10 -30.08 -9.53
N HIS A 226 5.42 -29.20 -8.79
CA HIS A 226 4.36 -28.34 -9.29
C HIS A 226 4.68 -26.85 -9.22
N ALA A 227 5.63 -26.43 -8.37
CA ALA A 227 6.02 -25.04 -8.22
C ALA A 227 7.55 -24.87 -8.20
N ASP A 228 8.03 -23.79 -8.83
CA ASP A 228 9.45 -23.39 -8.83
C ASP A 228 9.82 -22.60 -7.57
N ALA A 229 8.83 -21.96 -6.96
CA ALA A 229 8.92 -21.18 -5.73
C ALA A 229 7.54 -21.13 -5.07
N VAL A 230 7.47 -20.84 -3.77
CA VAL A 230 6.21 -20.61 -3.04
C VAL A 230 6.18 -19.19 -2.52
N TYR A 231 5.07 -18.51 -2.73
CA TYR A 231 4.75 -17.22 -2.15
C TYR A 231 3.89 -17.40 -0.89
N ILE A 232 4.27 -16.74 0.19
CA ILE A 232 3.53 -16.70 1.45
C ILE A 232 2.98 -15.28 1.64
N PRO A 233 1.65 -15.08 1.51
CA PRO A 233 1.02 -13.79 1.79
C PRO A 233 1.15 -13.43 3.27
N TYR A 234 0.82 -12.18 3.62
CA TYR A 234 0.54 -11.85 5.01
C TYR A 234 -0.79 -12.52 5.40
N ASP A 235 -0.71 -13.47 6.33
CA ASP A 235 -1.82 -14.29 6.81
C ASP A 235 -1.40 -14.86 8.16
N GLU A 236 -2.05 -14.43 9.25
CA GLU A 236 -1.62 -14.80 10.59
C GLU A 236 -1.59 -16.32 10.80
N LYS A 237 -2.57 -17.06 10.27
CA LYS A 237 -2.63 -18.52 10.49
C LYS A 237 -1.51 -19.24 9.75
N VAL A 238 -1.23 -18.83 8.51
CA VAL A 238 -0.11 -19.37 7.72
C VAL A 238 1.23 -19.02 8.36
N ILE A 239 1.39 -17.79 8.87
CA ILE A 239 2.59 -17.34 9.62
C ILE A 239 2.80 -18.21 10.87
N HIS A 240 1.77 -18.44 11.68
CA HIS A 240 1.88 -19.30 12.86
C HIS A 240 2.25 -20.76 12.52
N SER A 241 1.89 -21.21 11.31
CA SER A 241 2.18 -22.56 10.81
C SER A 241 3.43 -22.61 9.92
N PHE A 242 4.22 -21.53 9.89
CA PHE A 242 5.30 -21.38 8.92
C PHE A 242 6.45 -22.37 9.15
N GLN A 243 6.84 -22.63 10.40
CA GLN A 243 7.99 -23.47 10.70
C GLN A 243 7.91 -24.90 10.09
N PRO A 244 6.86 -25.69 10.33
CA PRO A 244 6.72 -27.00 9.67
C PRO A 244 6.57 -26.90 8.13
N LEU A 245 5.95 -25.82 7.65
CA LEU A 245 5.82 -25.55 6.22
C LEU A 245 7.19 -25.30 5.55
N ILE A 246 8.03 -24.44 6.13
CA ILE A 246 9.33 -24.06 5.55
C ILE A 246 10.32 -25.22 5.61
N GLU A 247 10.23 -26.07 6.64
CA GLU A 247 11.02 -27.30 6.73
C GLU A 247 10.73 -28.24 5.56
N THR A 248 9.44 -28.48 5.28
CA THR A 248 9.00 -29.33 4.16
C THR A 248 9.44 -28.76 2.80
N LEU A 249 9.28 -27.45 2.59
CA LEU A 249 9.69 -26.79 1.33
C LEU A 249 11.21 -26.79 1.15
N SER A 250 11.96 -26.55 2.23
CA SER A 250 13.42 -26.53 2.22
C SER A 250 14.01 -27.91 1.92
N GLN A 251 13.47 -28.99 2.49
CA GLN A 251 13.87 -30.37 2.18
C GLN A 251 13.71 -30.69 0.68
N ASN A 252 12.71 -30.09 0.03
CA ASN A 252 12.45 -30.24 -1.40
C ASN A 252 13.12 -29.15 -2.26
N LYS A 253 13.97 -28.29 -1.67
CA LYS A 253 14.69 -27.19 -2.32
C LYS A 253 13.78 -26.19 -3.04
N ILE A 254 12.58 -25.97 -2.51
CA ILE A 254 11.61 -25.01 -3.05
C ILE A 254 11.82 -23.66 -2.34
N PRO A 255 12.28 -22.60 -3.03
CA PRO A 255 12.45 -21.28 -2.44
C PRO A 255 11.12 -20.68 -2.00
N VAL A 256 11.14 -19.97 -0.87
CA VAL A 256 9.99 -19.23 -0.36
C VAL A 256 10.19 -17.73 -0.44
N ILE A 257 9.18 -17.01 -0.92
CA ILE A 257 9.08 -15.55 -0.98
C ILE A 257 7.97 -15.16 0.00
N SER A 258 8.16 -14.11 0.80
CA SER A 258 7.17 -13.71 1.81
C SER A 258 6.88 -12.22 1.83
N GLU A 259 5.66 -11.85 2.21
CA GLU A 259 5.26 -10.49 2.59
C GLU A 259 5.74 -10.08 3.99
N SER A 260 6.17 -11.03 4.82
CA SER A 260 6.65 -10.76 6.17
C SER A 260 8.17 -10.90 6.27
N VAL A 261 8.79 -9.88 6.86
CA VAL A 261 10.22 -9.87 7.19
C VAL A 261 10.60 -10.95 8.20
N ASP A 262 9.71 -11.27 9.12
CA ASP A 262 9.97 -12.27 10.16
C ASP A 262 10.15 -13.67 9.56
N LEU A 263 9.39 -14.00 8.53
CA LEU A 263 9.50 -15.29 7.84
C LEU A 263 10.85 -15.46 7.11
N VAL A 264 11.53 -14.35 6.78
CA VAL A 264 12.90 -14.40 6.24
C VAL A 264 13.88 -14.91 7.30
N ARG A 265 13.64 -14.60 8.58
CA ARG A 265 14.44 -15.13 9.70
C ARG A 265 14.26 -16.63 9.89
N GLU A 266 13.06 -17.11 9.60
CA GLU A 266 12.66 -18.50 9.81
C GLU A 266 12.98 -19.42 8.62
N GLY A 267 13.26 -18.86 7.44
CA GLY A 267 13.80 -19.64 6.31
C GLY A 267 13.31 -19.23 4.93
N ALA A 268 12.45 -18.21 4.82
CA ALA A 268 12.16 -17.62 3.52
C ALA A 268 13.41 -17.00 2.89
N VAL A 269 13.49 -16.99 1.57
CA VAL A 269 14.63 -16.44 0.81
C VAL A 269 14.70 -14.93 0.98
N PHE A 270 13.57 -14.25 0.79
CA PHE A 270 13.50 -12.80 0.95
C PHE A 270 12.06 -12.33 1.17
N SER A 271 11.95 -11.09 1.66
CA SER A 271 10.72 -10.34 1.76
C SER A 271 10.92 -8.92 1.26
N VAL A 272 9.84 -8.31 0.75
CA VAL A 272 9.72 -6.86 0.57
C VAL A 272 8.45 -6.46 1.31
N SER A 273 8.57 -5.73 2.40
CA SER A 273 7.42 -5.31 3.22
C SER A 273 7.44 -3.81 3.47
N SER A 274 6.26 -3.25 3.74
CA SER A 274 6.13 -1.86 4.15
C SER A 274 6.89 -1.59 5.45
N GLU A 275 7.53 -0.41 5.60
CA GLU A 275 8.07 0.07 6.87
C GLU A 275 7.29 1.31 7.33
N TYR A 276 6.46 1.14 8.35
CA TYR A 276 5.46 2.14 8.71
C TYR A 276 6.04 3.49 9.15
N TYR A 277 7.25 3.53 9.71
CA TYR A 277 7.89 4.81 10.05
C TYR A 277 8.31 5.56 8.78
N ARG A 278 8.94 4.90 7.81
CA ARG A 278 9.29 5.50 6.51
C ARG A 278 8.07 5.87 5.70
N MET A 279 7.01 5.05 5.73
CA MET A 279 5.73 5.41 5.13
C MET A 279 5.14 6.70 5.72
N GLY A 280 5.19 6.83 7.05
CA GLY A 280 4.85 8.07 7.74
C GLY A 280 5.72 9.24 7.31
N TYR A 281 7.04 9.02 7.22
CA TYR A 281 8.00 10.02 6.78
C TYR A 281 7.69 10.52 5.36
N ASP A 282 7.43 9.63 4.40
CA ASP A 282 7.04 9.98 3.03
C ASP A 282 5.74 10.79 3.00
N GLY A 283 4.75 10.43 3.84
CA GLY A 283 3.54 11.23 3.99
C GLY A 283 3.80 12.61 4.61
N GLY A 284 4.72 12.71 5.57
CA GLY A 284 5.13 13.98 6.13
C GLY A 284 5.90 14.87 5.14
N VAL A 285 6.61 14.30 4.17
CA VAL A 285 7.17 15.05 3.02
C VAL A 285 6.05 15.70 2.21
N ILE A 286 4.98 14.96 1.92
CA ILE A 286 3.80 15.50 1.21
C ILE A 286 3.13 16.60 2.04
N ALA A 287 2.99 16.40 3.35
CA ALA A 287 2.46 17.42 4.26
C ALA A 287 3.29 18.71 4.22
N TYR A 288 4.62 18.58 4.28
CA TYR A 288 5.55 19.70 4.12
C TYR A 288 5.36 20.44 2.79
N GLU A 289 5.19 19.72 1.68
CA GLU A 289 4.97 20.33 0.36
C GLU A 289 3.68 21.16 0.27
N LEU A 290 2.68 20.90 1.11
CA LEU A 290 1.43 21.65 1.15
C LEU A 290 1.52 22.90 2.05
N LEU A 291 2.35 22.87 3.11
CA LEU A 291 2.39 23.92 4.14
C LEU A 291 2.99 25.24 3.59
N GLY A 292 2.14 26.25 3.39
CA GLY A 292 2.58 27.61 3.05
C GLY A 292 3.08 27.78 1.61
N THR A 293 2.92 26.78 0.75
CA THR A 293 3.43 26.78 -0.64
C THR A 293 2.38 27.21 -1.67
N GLY A 294 1.10 27.22 -1.29
CA GLY A 294 -0.01 27.42 -2.23
C GLY A 294 -0.42 26.17 -3.00
N LYS A 295 0.36 25.07 -2.94
CA LYS A 295 0.00 23.79 -3.57
C LYS A 295 -1.27 23.21 -2.96
N LYS A 296 -2.01 22.46 -3.78
CA LYS A 296 -3.21 21.72 -3.39
C LYS A 296 -2.98 20.20 -3.53
N PRO A 297 -3.71 19.37 -2.75
CA PRO A 297 -3.56 17.92 -2.78
C PRO A 297 -3.61 17.28 -4.18
N TYR A 298 -4.56 17.68 -5.04
CA TYR A 298 -4.67 17.13 -6.39
C TYR A 298 -3.46 17.40 -7.32
N GLU A 299 -2.56 18.30 -6.93
CA GLU A 299 -1.32 18.59 -7.66
C GLU A 299 -0.18 17.65 -7.24
N ILE A 300 -0.33 16.94 -6.12
CA ILE A 300 0.64 15.98 -5.60
C ILE A 300 0.11 14.57 -5.87
N SER A 301 0.92 13.76 -6.56
CA SER A 301 0.52 12.38 -6.89
C SER A 301 0.42 11.51 -5.65
N ILE A 302 -0.60 10.66 -5.61
CA ILE A 302 -0.63 9.52 -4.69
C ILE A 302 0.55 8.60 -5.04
N ASN A 303 1.38 8.25 -4.06
CA ASN A 303 2.57 7.42 -4.25
C ASN A 303 2.51 6.15 -3.40
N GLN A 304 3.41 5.21 -3.66
CA GLN A 304 3.71 4.13 -2.71
C GLN A 304 4.91 4.57 -1.86
N GLU A 305 5.16 3.86 -0.77
CA GLU A 305 6.37 4.02 0.02
C GLU A 305 7.62 3.91 -0.88
N SER A 306 8.55 4.84 -0.70
CA SER A 306 9.77 4.95 -1.52
C SER A 306 10.84 3.91 -1.18
N ASP A 307 10.89 3.47 0.08
CA ASP A 307 11.98 2.67 0.64
C ASP A 307 11.45 1.56 1.56
N PRO A 308 10.68 0.58 1.03
CA PRO A 308 10.23 -0.57 1.79
C PRO A 308 11.42 -1.41 2.27
N ASP A 309 11.23 -2.16 3.33
CA ASP A 309 12.27 -3.06 3.82
C ASP A 309 12.41 -4.26 2.88
N ILE A 310 13.64 -4.46 2.40
CA ILE A 310 14.03 -5.63 1.61
C ILE A 310 14.97 -6.45 2.48
N VAL A 311 14.52 -7.64 2.86
CA VAL A 311 15.28 -8.53 3.75
C VAL A 311 15.58 -9.81 3.01
N VAL A 312 16.84 -10.25 3.06
CA VAL A 312 17.30 -11.43 2.32
C VAL A 312 18.03 -12.39 3.25
N ASN A 313 17.66 -13.67 3.18
CA ASN A 313 18.33 -14.75 3.86
C ASN A 313 19.45 -15.33 3.00
N MET A 314 20.67 -14.84 3.23
CA MET A 314 21.86 -15.28 2.49
C MET A 314 22.19 -16.77 2.73
N ARG A 315 21.81 -17.33 3.89
CA ARG A 315 21.99 -18.76 4.18
C ARG A 315 21.16 -19.60 3.21
N VAL A 316 19.90 -19.23 3.01
CA VAL A 316 19.00 -19.94 2.10
C VAL A 316 19.47 -19.83 0.65
N LEU A 317 19.92 -18.64 0.22
CA LEU A 317 20.51 -18.48 -1.13
C LEU A 317 21.71 -19.40 -1.36
N LYS A 318 22.59 -19.54 -0.36
CA LYS A 318 23.74 -20.45 -0.42
C LYS A 318 23.28 -21.91 -0.52
N LEU A 319 22.29 -22.33 0.26
CA LEU A 319 21.71 -23.68 0.20
C LEU A 319 21.08 -23.99 -1.17
N LEU A 320 20.49 -22.98 -1.81
CA LEU A 320 19.91 -23.08 -3.14
C LEU A 320 20.91 -22.90 -4.28
N ASN A 321 22.19 -22.65 -3.99
CA ASN A 321 23.23 -22.30 -4.96
C ASN A 321 22.81 -21.13 -5.89
N LYS A 322 22.21 -20.08 -5.32
CA LYS A 322 21.81 -18.86 -6.02
C LYS A 322 22.64 -17.67 -5.57
N GLN A 323 22.87 -16.74 -6.49
CA GLN A 323 23.53 -15.46 -6.22
C GLN A 323 22.49 -14.35 -6.14
N LEU A 324 22.68 -13.41 -5.21
CA LEU A 324 21.85 -12.22 -5.13
C LEU A 324 22.40 -11.16 -6.10
N PRO A 325 21.58 -10.60 -7.01
CA PRO A 325 22.00 -9.48 -7.84
C PRO A 325 22.51 -8.29 -7.01
N THR A 326 23.61 -7.67 -7.45
CA THR A 326 24.35 -6.67 -6.67
C THR A 326 23.50 -5.46 -6.25
N ASP A 327 22.60 -4.98 -7.11
CA ASP A 327 21.72 -3.86 -6.81
C ASP A 327 20.65 -4.23 -5.76
N ILE A 328 20.14 -5.47 -5.79
CA ILE A 328 19.23 -5.99 -4.77
C ILE A 328 20.00 -6.14 -3.45
N TRP A 329 21.23 -6.66 -3.51
CA TRP A 329 22.10 -6.75 -2.35
C TRP A 329 22.33 -5.38 -1.71
N GLN A 330 22.64 -4.34 -2.50
CA GLN A 330 22.86 -2.98 -1.98
C GLN A 330 21.62 -2.41 -1.29
N ARG A 331 20.43 -2.63 -1.84
CA ARG A 331 19.16 -2.15 -1.26
C ARG A 331 18.75 -2.93 0.00
N ALA A 332 19.03 -4.23 0.02
CA ALA A 332 18.75 -5.11 1.16
C ALA A 332 19.72 -4.92 2.35
N ARG A 333 20.68 -3.98 2.24
CA ARG A 333 21.76 -3.83 3.23
C ARG A 333 21.30 -3.49 4.66
N LYS A 334 20.10 -2.94 4.80
CA LYS A 334 19.59 -2.42 6.07
C LYS A 334 19.25 -3.52 7.08
N LEU A 335 19.01 -4.75 6.63
CA LEU A 335 18.55 -5.86 7.46
C LEU A 335 19.15 -7.18 6.95
N TYR A 336 20.40 -7.48 7.33
CA TYR A 336 20.97 -8.80 7.09
C TYR A 336 20.87 -9.70 8.31
N LEU A 337 20.60 -10.97 8.05
CA LEU A 337 20.93 -12.08 8.95
C LEU A 337 22.22 -12.73 8.45
N TYR A 338 23.35 -12.04 8.60
CA TYR A 338 24.65 -12.70 8.50
C TYR A 338 24.88 -13.45 9.80
N GLU A 339 25.02 -14.78 9.76
CA GLU A 339 25.72 -15.63 10.74
C GLU A 339 25.95 -15.04 12.16
N GLY A 340 24.89 -14.60 12.87
CA GLY A 340 25.02 -14.02 14.22
C GLY A 340 25.75 -12.68 14.35
N LEU A 341 25.98 -11.96 13.25
CA LEU A 341 26.58 -10.62 13.24
C LEU A 341 25.50 -9.53 13.27
N PRO A 342 25.71 -8.42 14.00
CA PRO A 342 24.76 -7.32 14.05
C PRO A 342 24.59 -6.67 12.66
N PRO A 343 23.41 -6.08 12.37
CA PRO A 343 23.22 -5.27 11.17
C PRO A 343 24.31 -4.20 11.11
N ARG A 344 25.00 -4.08 9.98
CA ARG A 344 25.96 -2.99 9.78
C ARG A 344 25.18 -1.69 9.50
N PRO A 345 25.64 -0.55 10.07
CA PRO A 345 24.94 0.74 9.99
C PRO A 345 24.71 1.22 8.55
#